data_AF-A0A3D2JP41-F1
#
_entry.id   AF-A0A3D2JP41-F1
#
_cell.length_a   1.000
_cell.length_b   1.000
_cell.length_c   1.000
_cell.angle_alpha   90.00
_cell.angle_beta   90.00
_cell.angle_gamma   90.00
#
_symmetry.space_group_name_H-M   'P 1'
#
loop_
_entity.id
_entity.type
_entity.pdbx_description
1 polymer ?
#
loop_
_entity_poly.entity_id
_entity_poly.type
_entity_poly.pdbx_seq_one_letter_code
_entity_poly.pdbx_strand_id
1 'polypeptide(L)'
;MFGDISVSEWLMLLVRWAHAIGAIAWIGGSAFFAFVLRPVERANPELMRPVLRPLGSVYRELVDISVIAIIVTGIVLMFDRLTGDDATPAWFIVLGIKLALAVWMFYLVWHFRQSDFDPTKRPNGLASRISWLIGYNAMVFFGVVIFLLASVLRVLFENSIAS
;
A
#
# COMPACT_ATOMS: atom_id res chain seq x y z
N MET A 1 -28.77 17.90 -12.17
CA MET A 1 -27.38 18.23 -11.80
C MET A 1 -26.39 17.06 -12.02
N PHE A 2 -26.80 15.92 -12.59
CA PHE A 2 -25.90 14.80 -12.96
C PHE A 2 -26.00 14.43 -14.46
N GLY A 3 -26.70 15.24 -15.27
CA GLY A 3 -27.03 14.90 -16.66
C GLY A 3 -25.86 14.93 -17.64
N ASP A 4 -24.76 15.61 -17.28
CA ASP A 4 -23.63 15.88 -18.18
C ASP A 4 -22.36 15.08 -17.84
N ILE A 5 -22.40 14.18 -16.85
CA ILE A 5 -21.23 13.35 -16.50
C ILE A 5 -21.15 12.17 -17.47
N SER A 6 -20.06 12.14 -18.23
CA SER A 6 -19.75 11.05 -19.16
C SER A 6 -19.46 9.73 -18.45
N VAL A 7 -19.65 8.61 -19.17
CA VAL A 7 -19.36 7.27 -18.64
C VAL A 7 -17.89 7.13 -18.23
N SER A 8 -16.97 7.77 -18.96
CA SER A 8 -15.54 7.77 -18.62
C SER A 8 -15.26 8.48 -17.31
N GLU A 9 -15.94 9.58 -17.00
CA GLU A 9 -15.76 10.29 -15.72
C GLU A 9 -16.25 9.45 -14.53
N TRP A 10 -17.40 8.78 -14.67
CA TRP A 10 -17.88 7.83 -13.66
C TRP A 10 -16.90 6.67 -13.46
N LEU A 11 -16.37 6.11 -14.54
CA LEU A 11 -15.39 5.03 -14.47
C LEU A 11 -14.11 5.50 -13.77
N MET A 12 -13.59 6.68 -14.11
CA MET A 12 -12.39 7.22 -13.48
C MET A 12 -12.61 7.57 -12.01
N LEU A 13 -13.81 8.03 -11.63
CA LEU A 13 -14.18 8.21 -10.23
C LEU A 13 -14.12 6.88 -9.47
N LEU A 14 -14.71 5.81 -10.02
CA LEU A 14 -14.69 4.48 -9.42
C LEU A 14 -13.26 3.94 -9.29
N VAL A 15 -12.41 4.15 -10.31
CA VAL A 15 -11.00 3.74 -10.26
C VAL A 15 -10.25 4.47 -9.14
N ARG A 16 -10.43 5.80 -9.01
CA ARG A 16 -9.81 6.59 -7.92
C ARG A 16 -10.31 6.13 -6.55
N TRP A 17 -11.60 5.89 -6.43
CA TRP A 17 -12.24 5.42 -5.21
C TRP A 17 -11.74 4.03 -4.81
N ALA A 18 -11.70 3.08 -5.75
CA ALA A 18 -11.18 1.73 -5.52
C ALA A 18 -9.69 1.73 -5.15
N HIS A 19 -8.88 2.57 -5.81
CA HIS A 19 -7.47 2.76 -5.46
C HIS A 19 -7.32 3.23 -4.00
N ALA A 20 -8.11 4.23 -3.61
CA ALA A 20 -8.07 4.80 -2.26
C ALA A 20 -8.51 3.78 -1.21
N ILE A 21 -9.58 3.01 -1.44
CA ILE A 21 -10.02 1.96 -0.53
C ILE A 21 -8.96 0.87 -0.39
N GLY A 22 -8.39 0.40 -1.50
CA GLY A 22 -7.31 -0.57 -1.47
C GLY A 22 -6.13 -0.07 -0.64
N ALA A 23 -5.70 1.17 -0.86
CA ALA A 23 -4.61 1.79 -0.10
C ALA A 23 -4.93 1.91 1.40
N ILE A 24 -6.13 2.36 1.76
CA ILE A 24 -6.56 2.50 3.16
C ILE A 24 -6.62 1.13 3.84
N ALA A 25 -7.25 0.14 3.22
CA ALA A 25 -7.35 -1.21 3.76
C ALA A 25 -5.97 -1.86 3.95
N TRP A 26 -5.07 -1.67 2.99
CA TRP A 26 -3.72 -2.22 3.04
C TRP A 26 -2.84 -1.55 4.10
N ILE A 27 -2.78 -0.21 4.14
CA ILE A 27 -2.00 0.55 5.14
C ILE A 27 -2.59 0.35 6.54
N GLY A 28 -3.91 0.48 6.66
CA GLY A 28 -4.64 0.32 7.93
C GLY A 28 -4.53 -1.08 8.49
N GLY A 29 -4.69 -2.10 7.66
CA GLY A 29 -4.47 -3.50 8.05
C GLY A 29 -3.04 -3.73 8.53
N SER A 30 -2.04 -3.27 7.77
CA SER A 30 -0.62 -3.38 8.14
C SER A 30 -0.32 -2.69 9.46
N ALA A 31 -0.90 -1.51 9.70
CA ALA A 31 -0.76 -0.77 10.96
C ALA A 31 -1.43 -1.49 12.12
N PHE A 32 -2.66 -1.97 11.93
CA PHE A 32 -3.38 -2.75 12.94
C PHE A 32 -2.62 -4.03 13.32
N PHE A 33 -2.10 -4.76 12.33
CA PHE A 33 -1.29 -5.93 12.58
C PHE A 33 -0.01 -5.60 13.36
N ALA A 34 0.72 -4.57 12.92
CA ALA A 34 1.99 -4.16 13.51
C ALA A 34 1.86 -3.65 14.96
N PHE A 35 0.85 -2.83 15.23
CA PHE A 35 0.73 -2.08 16.49
C PHE A 35 -0.30 -2.64 17.46
N VAL A 36 -1.20 -3.53 17.02
CA VAL A 36 -2.23 -4.12 17.88
C VAL A 36 -2.07 -5.63 17.98
N LEU A 37 -2.23 -6.37 16.88
CA LEU A 37 -2.25 -7.84 16.94
C LEU A 37 -0.92 -8.43 17.38
N ARG A 38 0.20 -7.97 16.79
CA ARG A 38 1.52 -8.51 17.09
C ARG A 38 1.97 -8.25 18.54
N PRO A 39 1.78 -7.06 19.13
CA PRO A 39 2.04 -6.85 20.56
C PRO A 39 1.20 -7.74 21.46
N VAL A 40 -0.10 -7.89 21.18
CA VAL A 40 -1.00 -8.71 22.00
C VAL A 40 -0.66 -10.21 21.90
N GLU A 41 -0.36 -10.71 20.70
CA GLU A 41 0.12 -12.08 20.48
C GLU A 41 1.40 -12.37 21.28
N ARG A 42 2.36 -11.43 21.27
CA ARG A 42 3.61 -11.57 22.01
C ARG A 42 3.41 -11.60 23.53
N ALA A 43 2.45 -10.82 24.02
CA ALA A 43 2.12 -10.79 25.44
C ALA A 43 1.36 -12.06 25.88
N ASN A 44 0.51 -12.62 25.00
CA ASN A 44 -0.40 -13.71 25.32
C ASN A 44 -0.42 -14.80 24.22
N PRO A 45 0.69 -15.52 23.98
CA PRO A 45 0.83 -16.39 22.82
C PRO A 45 -0.13 -17.59 22.82
N GLU A 46 -0.39 -18.21 23.98
CA GLU A 46 -1.27 -19.39 24.07
C GLU A 46 -2.73 -19.06 23.83
N LEU A 47 -3.17 -17.87 24.26
CA LEU A 47 -4.53 -17.37 24.04
C LEU A 47 -4.74 -16.93 22.58
N MET A 48 -3.73 -16.31 21.96
CA MET A 48 -3.88 -15.68 20.65
C MET A 48 -3.63 -16.61 19.47
N ARG A 49 -2.71 -17.57 19.55
CA ARG A 49 -2.38 -18.48 18.43
C ARG A 49 -3.58 -19.27 17.87
N PRO A 50 -4.50 -19.82 18.69
CA PRO A 50 -5.69 -20.51 18.18
C PRO A 50 -6.64 -19.58 17.41
N VAL A 51 -6.72 -18.31 17.80
CA VAL A 51 -7.57 -17.28 17.17
C VAL A 51 -6.93 -16.72 15.90
N LEU A 52 -5.62 -16.49 15.93
CA LEU A 52 -4.89 -15.89 14.82
C LEU A 52 -4.75 -16.82 13.61
N ARG A 53 -4.75 -18.14 13.80
CA ARG A 53 -4.70 -19.10 12.69
C ARG A 53 -5.85 -18.94 11.69
N PRO A 54 -7.14 -19.05 12.09
CA PRO A 54 -8.25 -18.83 11.18
C PRO A 54 -8.33 -17.37 10.71
N LEU A 55 -8.09 -16.40 11.60
CA LEU A 55 -8.13 -14.98 11.26
C LEU A 55 -7.09 -14.60 10.19
N GLY A 56 -5.91 -15.23 10.23
CA GLY A 56 -4.83 -14.98 9.29
C GLY A 56 -5.18 -15.32 7.84
N SER A 57 -6.05 -16.30 7.61
CA SER A 57 -6.52 -16.66 6.26
C SER A 57 -7.38 -15.55 5.64
N VAL A 58 -8.38 -15.07 6.37
CA VAL A 58 -9.27 -13.98 5.96
C VAL A 58 -8.50 -12.67 5.83
N TYR A 59 -7.59 -12.39 6.77
CA TYR A 59 -6.73 -11.21 6.72
C TYR A 59 -5.84 -11.21 5.48
N ARG A 60 -5.26 -12.37 5.12
CA ARG A 60 -4.43 -12.51 3.91
C ARG A 60 -5.24 -12.26 2.64
N GLU A 61 -6.46 -12.79 2.56
CA GLU A 61 -7.34 -12.58 1.42
C GLU A 61 -7.69 -11.09 1.24
N LEU A 62 -7.99 -10.38 2.33
CA LEU A 62 -8.24 -8.93 2.31
C LEU A 62 -7.02 -8.15 1.80
N VAL A 63 -5.82 -8.50 2.29
CA VAL A 63 -4.56 -7.89 1.85
C VAL A 63 -4.34 -8.14 0.36
N ASP A 64 -4.57 -9.36 -0.12
CA ASP A 64 -4.38 -9.74 -1.52
C ASP A 64 -5.33 -8.97 -2.45
N ILE A 65 -6.60 -8.87 -2.10
CA ILE A 65 -7.59 -8.06 -2.82
C ILE A 65 -7.16 -6.59 -2.85
N SER A 66 -6.68 -6.06 -1.72
CA SER A 66 -6.23 -4.66 -1.63
C SER A 66 -5.02 -4.39 -2.52
N VAL A 67 -4.03 -5.29 -2.53
CA VAL A 67 -2.84 -5.20 -3.39
C VAL A 67 -3.24 -5.22 -4.87
N ILE A 68 -4.11 -6.16 -5.27
CA ILE A 68 -4.61 -6.24 -6.64
C ILE A 68 -5.33 -4.94 -7.03
N ALA A 69 -6.23 -4.45 -6.17
CA ALA A 69 -6.96 -3.21 -6.40
C ALA A 69 -6.00 -2.03 -6.60
N ILE A 70 -5.01 -1.84 -5.73
CA ILE A 70 -4.02 -0.77 -5.82
C ILE A 70 -3.22 -0.85 -7.12
N ILE A 71 -2.74 -2.05 -7.50
CA ILE A 71 -1.91 -2.23 -8.70
C ILE A 71 -2.72 -1.94 -9.96
N VAL A 72 -3.88 -2.58 -10.12
CA VAL A 72 -4.70 -2.45 -11.33
C VAL A 72 -5.17 -1.01 -11.50
N THR A 73 -5.75 -0.43 -10.44
CA THR A 73 -6.23 0.96 -10.50
C THR A 73 -5.07 1.95 -10.61
N GLY A 74 -3.92 1.68 -9.99
CA GLY A 74 -2.73 2.52 -10.09
C GLY A 74 -2.18 2.61 -11.50
N ILE A 75 -2.18 1.49 -12.25
CA ILE A 75 -1.80 1.45 -13.66
C ILE A 75 -2.78 2.29 -14.50
N VAL A 76 -4.08 2.13 -14.28
CA VAL A 76 -5.11 2.91 -15.00
C VAL A 76 -4.95 4.42 -14.75
N LEU A 77 -4.81 4.82 -13.47
CA LEU A 77 -4.61 6.21 -13.08
C LEU A 77 -3.29 6.79 -13.62
N MET A 78 -2.25 5.97 -13.72
CA MET A 78 -0.99 6.38 -14.30
C MET A 78 -1.17 6.69 -15.79
N PHE A 79 -1.77 5.76 -16.56
CA PHE A 79 -1.97 5.98 -18.00
C PHE A 79 -2.89 7.14 -18.31
N ASP A 80 -4.01 7.29 -17.57
CA ASP A 80 -4.91 8.45 -17.66
C ASP A 80 -4.14 9.78 -17.56
N ARG A 81 -3.12 9.82 -16.68
CA ARG A 81 -2.26 10.99 -16.51
C ARG A 81 -1.16 11.12 -17.56
N LEU A 82 -0.57 10.00 -18.00
CA LEU A 82 0.48 10.00 -19.04
C LEU A 82 -0.04 10.44 -20.40
N THR A 83 -1.33 10.22 -20.67
CA THR A 83 -1.98 10.62 -21.93
C THR A 83 -2.53 12.04 -21.91
N GLY A 84 -2.47 12.74 -20.79
CA GLY A 84 -2.89 14.15 -20.68
C GLY A 84 -1.72 15.11 -20.89
N ASP A 85 -2.03 16.36 -21.29
CA ASP A 85 -1.02 17.38 -21.60
C ASP A 85 -0.47 18.13 -20.36
N ASP A 86 -1.03 17.86 -19.17
CA ASP A 86 -0.76 18.65 -17.96
C ASP A 86 0.42 18.12 -17.11
N ALA A 87 1.13 17.09 -17.58
CA ALA A 87 2.18 16.40 -16.81
C ALA A 87 3.53 17.13 -16.90
N THR A 88 3.98 17.71 -15.79
CA THR A 88 5.27 18.40 -15.71
C THR A 88 6.45 17.44 -15.46
N PRO A 89 7.70 17.82 -15.80
CA PRO A 89 8.89 17.01 -15.48
C PRO A 89 9.00 16.64 -14.00
N ALA A 90 8.63 17.56 -13.09
CA ALA A 90 8.60 17.30 -11.66
C ALA A 90 7.58 16.20 -11.29
N TRP A 91 6.41 16.20 -11.94
CA TRP A 91 5.40 15.17 -11.76
C TRP A 91 5.93 13.79 -12.17
N PHE A 92 6.63 13.69 -13.30
CA PHE A 92 7.25 12.43 -13.75
C PHE A 92 8.30 11.89 -12.78
N ILE A 93 9.13 12.76 -12.20
CA ILE A 93 10.14 12.36 -11.21
C ILE A 93 9.45 11.77 -9.97
N VAL A 94 8.44 12.46 -9.42
CA VAL A 94 7.71 11.99 -8.23
C VAL A 94 6.98 10.68 -8.54
N LEU A 95 6.39 10.54 -9.73
CA LEU A 95 5.77 9.28 -10.16
C LEU A 95 6.80 8.15 -10.22
N GLY A 96 7.97 8.40 -10.82
CA GLY A 96 9.05 7.42 -10.92
C GLY A 96 9.52 6.93 -9.55
N ILE A 97 9.72 7.84 -8.60
CA ILE A 97 10.06 7.51 -7.20
C ILE A 97 8.94 6.67 -6.58
N LYS A 98 7.68 7.07 -6.75
CA LYS A 98 6.52 6.34 -6.21
C LYS A 98 6.46 4.91 -6.77
N LEU A 99 6.67 4.73 -8.06
CA LEU A 99 6.66 3.41 -8.71
C LEU A 99 7.83 2.54 -8.23
N ALA A 100 9.04 3.10 -8.15
CA ALA A 100 10.20 2.37 -7.64
C ALA A 100 9.98 1.87 -6.21
N LEU A 101 9.43 2.73 -5.34
CA LEU A 101 9.08 2.35 -3.97
C LEU A 101 7.95 1.32 -3.91
N ALA A 102 6.92 1.45 -4.75
CA ALA A 102 5.82 0.50 -4.80
C ALA A 102 6.29 -0.89 -5.26
N VAL A 103 7.11 -0.95 -6.32
CA VAL A 103 7.70 -2.21 -6.81
C VAL A 103 8.59 -2.83 -5.75
N TRP A 104 9.46 -2.04 -5.12
CA TRP A 104 10.32 -2.51 -4.04
C TRP A 104 9.51 -3.08 -2.87
N MET A 105 8.48 -2.36 -2.46
CA MET A 105 7.58 -2.76 -1.38
C MET A 105 6.83 -4.06 -1.71
N PHE A 106 6.24 -4.18 -2.90
CA PHE A 106 5.56 -5.41 -3.31
C PHE A 106 6.52 -6.59 -3.45
N TYR A 107 7.74 -6.35 -3.93
CA TYR A 107 8.80 -7.36 -3.95
C TYR A 107 9.12 -7.86 -2.53
N LEU A 108 9.25 -6.96 -1.55
CA LEU A 108 9.45 -7.35 -0.14
C LEU A 108 8.29 -8.17 0.40
N VAL A 109 7.04 -7.75 0.17
CA VAL A 109 5.85 -8.52 0.61
C VAL A 109 5.87 -9.93 0.01
N TRP A 110 6.14 -10.06 -1.28
CA TRP A 110 6.20 -11.35 -1.96
C TRP A 110 7.33 -12.23 -1.43
N HIS A 111 8.53 -11.67 -1.25
CA HIS A 111 9.69 -12.38 -0.72
C HIS A 111 9.47 -12.86 0.72
N PHE A 112 8.84 -12.05 1.58
CA PHE A 112 8.52 -12.45 2.96
C PHE A 112 7.34 -13.42 3.08
N ARG A 113 6.49 -13.50 2.05
CA ARG A 113 5.45 -14.56 1.98
C ARG A 113 6.02 -15.92 1.60
N GLN A 114 7.14 -15.97 0.89
CA GLN A 114 7.78 -17.21 0.43
C GLN A 114 8.81 -17.76 1.41
N SER A 115 9.50 -16.88 2.13
CA SER A 115 10.28 -17.33 3.28
C SER A 115 9.29 -17.75 4.37
N ASP A 116 9.46 -18.96 4.91
CA ASP A 116 8.84 -19.38 6.18
C ASP A 116 9.36 -18.46 7.30
N PHE A 117 8.96 -17.20 7.29
CA PHE A 117 9.32 -16.22 8.30
C PHE A 117 8.56 -16.60 9.57
N ASP A 118 9.16 -17.50 10.33
CA ASP A 118 8.77 -17.84 11.68
C ASP A 118 9.07 -16.63 12.58
N PRO A 119 8.04 -15.84 12.99
CA PRO A 119 8.25 -14.64 13.80
C PRO A 119 8.77 -14.98 15.21
N THR A 120 8.80 -16.28 15.57
CA THR A 120 9.29 -16.79 16.85
C THR A 120 10.80 -17.04 16.83
N LYS A 121 11.44 -17.19 15.66
CA LYS A 121 12.89 -17.23 15.53
C LYS A 121 13.44 -15.80 15.57
N ARG A 122 13.89 -15.37 16.76
CA ARG A 122 14.63 -14.12 16.92
C ARG A 122 15.90 -14.17 16.09
N PRO A 123 16.11 -13.27 15.10
CA PRO A 123 17.43 -13.08 14.55
C PRO A 123 18.29 -12.43 15.64
N ASN A 124 19.43 -13.03 15.98
CA ASN A 124 20.38 -12.42 16.91
C ASN A 124 21.24 -11.37 16.17
N GLY A 125 21.53 -10.23 16.79
CA GLY A 125 22.50 -9.24 16.29
C GLY A 125 21.96 -8.22 15.27
N LEU A 126 22.80 -7.79 14.32
CA LEU A 126 22.51 -6.75 13.29
C LEU A 126 21.24 -7.08 12.47
N ALA A 127 20.97 -8.37 12.28
CA ALA A 127 19.77 -8.89 11.62
C ALA A 127 18.46 -8.53 12.36
N SER A 128 18.47 -8.35 13.69
CA SER A 128 17.33 -7.87 14.47
C SER A 128 17.00 -6.40 14.15
N ARG A 129 18.02 -5.55 14.00
CA ARG A 129 17.84 -4.13 13.67
C ARG A 129 17.31 -3.96 12.24
N ILE A 130 17.75 -4.79 11.31
CA ILE A 130 17.27 -4.80 9.92
C ILE A 130 15.88 -5.46 9.81
N SER A 131 15.51 -6.36 10.73
CA SER A 131 14.16 -6.97 10.77
C SER A 131 13.02 -5.96 10.90
N TRP A 132 13.29 -4.77 11.45
CA TRP A 132 12.33 -3.67 11.52
C TRP A 132 12.09 -3.01 10.14
N LEU A 133 13.13 -2.93 9.31
CA LEU A 133 13.08 -2.48 7.90
C LEU A 133 12.48 -3.53 6.95
N ILE A 134 12.22 -4.73 7.45
CA ILE A 134 11.84 -5.91 6.68
C ILE A 134 10.43 -6.42 7.09
N GLY A 135 9.98 -6.18 8.32
CA GLY A 135 8.68 -6.63 8.81
C GLY A 135 7.49 -5.69 8.50
N TYR A 136 6.34 -5.98 9.08
CA TYR A 136 5.10 -5.18 8.94
C TYR A 136 5.27 -3.66 9.19
N ASN A 137 6.20 -3.26 10.06
CA ASN A 137 6.50 -1.85 10.31
C ASN A 137 7.05 -1.15 9.06
N ALA A 138 7.85 -1.85 8.26
CA ALA A 138 8.33 -1.34 6.98
C ALA A 138 7.21 -1.23 5.95
N MET A 139 6.27 -2.19 5.93
CA MET A 139 5.09 -2.10 5.06
C MET A 139 4.26 -0.85 5.39
N VAL A 140 4.04 -0.57 6.68
CA VAL A 140 3.36 0.66 7.11
C VAL A 140 4.15 1.89 6.68
N PHE A 141 5.46 1.92 6.93
CA PHE A 141 6.32 3.04 6.55
C PHE A 141 6.28 3.33 5.04
N PHE A 142 6.52 2.31 4.20
CA PHE A 142 6.46 2.45 2.75
C PHE A 142 5.06 2.88 2.28
N GLY A 143 4.02 2.30 2.87
CA GLY A 143 2.64 2.69 2.58
C GLY A 143 2.36 4.17 2.85
N VAL A 144 2.77 4.67 4.01
CA VAL A 144 2.63 6.09 4.37
C VAL A 144 3.45 6.98 3.44
N VAL A 145 4.68 6.60 3.10
CA VAL A 145 5.52 7.36 2.16
C VAL A 145 4.89 7.39 0.76
N ILE A 146 4.41 6.26 0.24
CA ILE A 146 3.74 6.18 -1.06
C ILE A 146 2.45 7.02 -1.07
N PHE A 147 1.71 7.03 0.04
CA PHE A 147 0.52 7.87 0.20
C PHE A 147 0.89 9.37 0.20
N LEU A 148 1.96 9.76 0.89
CA LEU A 148 2.48 11.13 0.84
C LEU A 148 2.88 11.54 -0.58
N LEU A 149 3.60 10.68 -1.31
CA LEU A 149 3.97 10.93 -2.71
C LEU A 149 2.73 11.07 -3.60
N ALA A 150 1.65 10.33 -3.34
CA ALA A 150 0.39 10.50 -4.04
C ALA A 150 -0.21 11.89 -3.81
N SER A 151 -0.14 12.42 -2.59
CA SER A 151 -0.55 13.79 -2.27
C SER A 151 0.33 14.84 -2.96
N VAL A 152 1.65 14.62 -3.01
CA VAL A 152 2.57 15.50 -3.74
C VAL A 152 2.25 15.52 -5.23
N LEU A 153 1.98 14.36 -5.86
CA LEU A 153 1.56 14.29 -7.27
C LEU A 153 0.28 15.08 -7.51
N ARG A 154 -0.67 15.04 -6.56
CA ARG A 154 -1.91 15.81 -6.65
C ARG A 154 -1.65 17.31 -6.63
N VAL A 155 -0.82 17.79 -5.70
CA VAL A 155 -0.45 19.21 -5.60
C VAL A 155 0.30 19.69 -6.84
N LEU A 156 1.25 18.89 -7.34
CA LEU A 156 1.99 19.23 -8.56
C LEU A 156 1.08 19.34 -9.78
N PHE A 157 0.07 18.48 -9.87
CA PHE A 157 -0.93 18.53 -10.93
C PHE A 157 -1.87 19.72 -10.78
N GLU A 158 -2.39 20.00 -9.58
CA GLU A 158 -3.27 21.13 -9.32
C GLU A 158 -2.57 22.47 -9.64
N ASN A 159 -1.27 22.54 -9.39
CA ASN A 159 -0.47 23.72 -9.74
C ASN A 159 -0.23 23.87 -11.25
N SER A 160 -0.13 22.78 -12.02
CA SER A 160 0.13 22.87 -13.46
C SER A 160 -1.09 23.32 -14.26
N ILE A 161 -2.30 23.03 -13.78
CA ILE A 161 -3.55 23.48 -14.40
C ILE A 161 -3.95 24.90 -13.95
N ALA A 162 -3.38 25.41 -12.87
CA ALA A 162 -3.65 26.74 -12.33
C ALA A 162 -2.72 27.83 -12.88
N SER A 163 -1.60 27.45 -13.49
CA SER A 163 -0.61 28.32 -14.13
C SER A 163 -0.88 28.48 -15.62
#